data_AF-A0A933EN04-F1
#
_entry.id   AF-A0A933EN04-F1
#
_cell.length_a   1.000
_cell.length_b   1.000
_cell.length_c   1.000
_cell.angle_alpha   90.00
_cell.angle_beta   90.00
_cell.angle_gamma   90.00
#
_symmetry.space_group_name_H-M   'P 1'
#
loop_
_entity.id
_entity.type
_entity.pdbx_description
1 polymer ?
#
loop_
_entity_poly.entity_id
_entity_poly.type
_entity_poly.pdbx_seq_one_letter_code
_entity_poly.pdbx_strand_id
1 'polypeptide(L)'
;MKKHLHPGGVSIVEPWFPPGVLQSGNVYAAFVDQPQLKIARMNVHEIVENVSILNFHYLVATRQGVEHFTEQHELGLFTHEEYQSAFQSAGFETIHDSKGLDGRGLYIGMNPL
;
A
#
# COMPACT_ATOMS: atom_id res chain seq x y z
N MET A 1 6.00 15.73 -4.01
CA MET A 1 4.67 16.28 -3.66
C MET A 1 4.70 17.80 -3.45
N LYS A 2 5.37 18.34 -2.42
CA LYS A 2 5.30 19.77 -2.04
C LYS A 2 5.39 20.80 -3.17
N LYS A 3 6.32 20.62 -4.13
CA LYS A 3 6.52 21.55 -5.26
C LYS A 3 5.28 21.76 -6.15
N HIS A 4 4.28 20.89 -6.03
CA HIS A 4 3.02 20.97 -6.77
C HIS A 4 1.88 21.54 -5.91
N LEU A 5 2.17 22.08 -4.72
CA LEU A 5 1.18 22.66 -3.81
C LEU A 5 1.36 24.18 -3.71
N HIS A 6 0.25 24.91 -3.72
CA HIS A 6 0.23 26.31 -3.31
C HIS A 6 0.53 26.46 -1.82
N PRO A 7 0.95 27.65 -1.36
CA PRO A 7 0.97 27.96 0.07
C PRO A 7 -0.39 27.70 0.72
N GLY A 8 -0.40 27.05 1.89
CA GLY A 8 -1.62 26.54 2.55
C GLY A 8 -2.20 25.24 1.96
N GLY A 9 -1.63 24.70 0.88
CA GLY A 9 -2.06 23.43 0.28
C GLY A 9 -1.72 22.20 1.13
N VAL A 10 -2.43 21.10 0.92
CA VAL A 10 -2.30 19.88 1.73
C VAL A 10 -1.86 18.69 0.88
N SER A 11 -0.87 17.93 1.36
CA SER A 11 -0.48 16.61 0.87
C SER A 11 -0.97 15.54 1.85
N ILE A 12 -1.65 14.51 1.35
CA ILE A 12 -2.15 13.41 2.17
C ILE A 12 -1.55 12.10 1.65
N VAL A 13 -0.96 11.29 2.53
CA VAL A 13 -0.35 10.01 2.19
C VAL A 13 -0.81 8.95 3.17
N GLU A 14 -1.52 7.94 2.67
CA GLU A 14 -1.76 6.70 3.40
C GLU A 14 -0.53 5.80 3.22
N PRO A 15 0.13 5.38 4.31
CA PRO A 15 1.37 4.64 4.23
C PRO A 15 1.14 3.16 3.86
N TRP A 16 2.23 2.48 3.55
CA TRP A 16 2.27 1.02 3.66
C TRP A 16 2.57 0.63 5.11
N PHE A 17 2.51 -0.67 5.42
CA PHE A 17 2.74 -1.14 6.79
C PHE A 17 4.17 -0.86 7.27
N PRO A 18 4.37 -0.52 8.55
CA PRO A 18 5.71 -0.39 9.11
C PRO A 18 6.34 -1.78 9.34
N PRO A 19 7.66 -1.85 9.54
CA PRO A 19 8.35 -3.09 9.90
C PRO A 19 7.73 -3.78 11.12
N GLY A 20 7.64 -5.11 11.06
CA GLY A 20 7.14 -5.95 12.16
C GLY A 20 5.62 -6.10 12.26
N VAL A 21 4.83 -5.35 11.48
CA VAL A 21 3.36 -5.53 11.42
C VAL A 21 2.96 -6.67 10.49
N LEU A 22 3.58 -6.76 9.32
CA LEU A 22 3.38 -7.88 8.41
C LEU A 22 4.23 -9.08 8.82
N GLN A 23 3.68 -10.28 8.60
CA GLN A 23 4.39 -11.54 8.82
C GLN A 23 4.61 -12.24 7.48
N SER A 24 5.85 -12.65 7.23
CA SER A 24 6.20 -13.50 6.09
C SER A 24 5.50 -14.86 6.22
N GLY A 25 5.08 -15.44 5.11
CA GLY A 25 4.31 -16.69 5.09
C GLY A 25 2.81 -16.51 5.24
N ASN A 26 2.31 -15.29 5.52
CA ASN A 26 0.87 -15.04 5.57
C ASN A 26 0.25 -15.29 4.19
N VAL A 27 -0.81 -16.12 4.18
CA VAL A 27 -1.53 -16.51 2.97
C VAL A 27 -2.77 -15.63 2.83
N TYR A 28 -2.97 -15.09 1.63
CA TYR A 28 -4.16 -14.30 1.31
C TYR A 28 -4.84 -14.86 0.08
N ALA A 29 -6.17 -14.78 0.09
CA ALA A 29 -6.99 -15.11 -1.05
C ALA A 29 -8.15 -14.12 -1.18
N ALA A 30 -8.47 -13.73 -2.41
CA ALA A 30 -9.67 -12.98 -2.75
C ALA A 30 -10.38 -13.69 -3.91
N PHE A 31 -11.69 -13.83 -3.81
CA PHE A 31 -12.51 -14.51 -4.80
C PHE A 31 -13.58 -13.58 -5.33
N VAL A 32 -13.79 -13.60 -6.65
CA VAL A 32 -14.96 -13.01 -7.31
C VAL A 32 -15.78 -14.16 -7.87
N ASP A 33 -17.04 -14.24 -7.45
CA ASP A 33 -17.99 -15.26 -7.87
C ASP A 33 -19.21 -14.62 -8.53
N GLN A 34 -19.14 -14.38 -9.85
CA GLN A 34 -20.22 -13.77 -10.63
C GLN A 34 -20.70 -14.72 -11.74
N PRO A 35 -21.91 -14.53 -12.31
CA PRO A 35 -22.49 -15.49 -13.25
C PRO A 35 -21.62 -15.83 -14.48
N GLN A 36 -20.78 -14.89 -14.93
CA GLN A 36 -19.94 -15.06 -16.14
C GLN A 36 -18.46 -14.75 -15.89
N LEU A 37 -18.08 -14.54 -14.64
CA LEU A 37 -16.74 -14.17 -14.24
C LEU A 37 -16.41 -14.83 -12.90
N LYS A 38 -15.37 -15.65 -12.88
CA LYS A 38 -14.78 -16.18 -11.65
C LYS A 38 -13.34 -15.71 -11.56
N ILE A 39 -12.93 -15.20 -10.42
CA ILE A 39 -11.53 -14.80 -10.19
C ILE A 39 -11.08 -15.39 -8.87
N ALA A 40 -9.90 -15.99 -8.85
CA ALA A 40 -9.13 -16.23 -7.63
C ALA A 40 -7.84 -15.42 -7.73
N ARG A 41 -7.57 -14.56 -6.75
CA ARG A 41 -6.25 -13.98 -6.52
C ARG A 41 -5.70 -14.54 -5.23
N MET A 42 -4.52 -15.11 -5.28
CA MET A 42 -3.85 -15.68 -4.11
C MET A 42 -2.40 -15.22 -4.06
N ASN A 43 -1.87 -15.06 -2.85
CA ASN A 43 -0.45 -14.81 -2.64
C ASN A 43 -0.02 -15.28 -1.25
N VAL A 44 1.28 -15.51 -1.13
CA VAL A 44 1.96 -15.63 0.17
C VAL A 44 2.84 -14.39 0.29
N HIS A 45 2.75 -13.69 1.42
CA HIS A 45 3.66 -12.58 1.70
C HIS A 45 5.07 -13.13 1.91
N GLU A 46 6.03 -12.47 1.29
CA GLU A 46 7.44 -12.62 1.63
C GLU A 46 7.96 -11.27 2.13
N ILE A 47 8.91 -11.30 3.06
CA ILE A 47 9.60 -10.10 3.55
C ILE A 47 11.08 -10.35 3.43
N VAL A 48 11.76 -9.49 2.66
CA VAL A 48 13.22 -9.48 2.52
C VAL A 48 13.70 -8.15 3.05
N GLU A 49 14.44 -8.18 4.17
CA GLU A 49 14.88 -6.97 4.88
C GLU A 49 13.71 -6.05 5.24
N ASN A 50 13.63 -4.87 4.61
CA ASN A 50 12.58 -3.87 4.79
C ASN A 50 11.64 -3.77 3.58
N VAL A 51 11.56 -4.81 2.75
CA VAL A 51 10.67 -4.86 1.58
C VAL A 51 9.68 -6.00 1.73
N SER A 52 8.39 -5.69 1.64
CA SER A 52 7.32 -6.68 1.51
C SER A 52 7.16 -7.04 0.03
N ILE A 53 7.28 -8.32 -0.28
CA ILE A 53 7.14 -8.87 -1.64
C ILE A 53 5.79 -9.60 -1.73
N LEU A 54 4.99 -9.21 -2.71
CA LEU A 54 3.68 -9.81 -3.01
C LEU A 54 3.74 -10.46 -4.39
N ASN A 55 3.84 -11.78 -4.42
CA ASN A 55 3.72 -12.56 -5.65
C ASN A 55 2.26 -13.00 -5.81
N PHE A 56 1.49 -12.20 -6.54
CA PHE A 56 0.10 -12.53 -6.84
C PHE A 56 0.01 -13.57 -7.95
N HIS A 57 -0.81 -14.59 -7.69
CA HIS A 57 -1.28 -15.55 -8.69
C HIS A 57 -2.75 -15.28 -8.95
N TYR A 58 -3.10 -15.11 -10.22
CA TYR A 58 -4.47 -14.91 -10.66
C TYR A 58 -4.94 -16.10 -11.48
N LEU A 59 -6.15 -16.58 -11.19
CA LEU A 59 -6.93 -17.44 -12.08
C LEU A 59 -8.20 -16.70 -12.44
N VAL A 60 -8.37 -16.40 -13.73
CA VAL A 60 -9.52 -15.65 -14.25
C VAL A 60 -10.28 -16.52 -15.23
N ALA A 61 -11.52 -16.86 -14.90
CA ALA A 61 -12.42 -17.61 -15.78
C ALA A 61 -13.52 -16.68 -16.31
N THR A 62 -13.68 -16.69 -17.64
CA THR A 62 -14.74 -15.99 -18.38
C THR A 62 -15.43 -16.96 -19.32
N ARG A 63 -16.38 -16.46 -20.13
CA ARG A 63 -16.98 -17.25 -21.21
C ARG A 63 -15.98 -17.65 -22.31
N GLN A 64 -14.86 -16.93 -22.40
CA GLN A 64 -13.83 -17.15 -23.41
C GLN A 64 -12.81 -18.21 -23.00
N GLY A 65 -12.76 -18.58 -21.71
CA GLY A 65 -11.83 -19.57 -21.19
C GLY A 65 -11.29 -19.21 -19.81
N VAL A 66 -10.22 -19.89 -19.41
CA VAL A 66 -9.51 -19.67 -18.15
C VAL A 66 -8.08 -19.22 -18.45
N GLU A 67 -7.64 -18.15 -17.78
CA GLU A 67 -6.28 -17.64 -17.86
C GLU A 67 -5.63 -17.68 -16.48
N HIS A 68 -4.34 -18.00 -16.46
CA HIS A 68 -3.47 -17.87 -15.30
C HIS A 68 -2.33 -16.90 -15.61
N PHE A 69 -2.12 -15.93 -14.72
CA PHE A 69 -0.96 -15.04 -14.80
C PHE A 69 -0.51 -14.60 -13.40
N THR A 70 0.69 -14.05 -13.32
CA THR A 70 1.30 -13.61 -12.07
C THR A 70 1.76 -12.15 -12.13
N GLU A 71 1.78 -11.49 -10.97
CA GLU A 71 2.25 -10.11 -10.81
C GLU A 71 3.02 -10.00 -9.50
N GLN A 72 4.22 -9.40 -9.54
CA GLN A 72 5.06 -9.19 -8.37
C GLN A 72 5.06 -7.72 -7.98
N HIS A 73 4.76 -7.43 -6.72
CA HIS A 73 4.92 -6.09 -6.11
C HIS A 73 5.99 -6.11 -5.04
N GLU A 74 6.75 -5.02 -4.96
CA GLU A 74 7.74 -4.77 -3.91
C GLU A 74 7.37 -3.46 -3.22
N LEU A 75 7.12 -3.53 -1.92
CA LEU A 75 6.58 -2.42 -1.12
C LEU A 75 7.49 -2.18 0.09
N GLY A 76 8.06 -0.97 0.16
CA GLY A 76 8.91 -0.57 1.28
C GLY A 76 8.14 -0.54 2.60
N LEU A 77 8.71 -1.18 3.62
CA LEU A 77 8.26 -1.16 5.00
C LEU A 77 8.96 0.00 5.72
N PHE A 78 8.45 1.22 5.51
CA PHE A 78 9.02 2.41 6.14
C PHE A 78 8.50 2.62 7.56
N THR A 79 9.37 3.06 8.47
CA THR A 79 8.98 3.38 9.84
C THR A 79 8.19 4.68 9.93
N HIS A 80 7.55 4.90 11.08
CA HIS A 80 6.87 6.16 11.36
C HIS A 80 7.82 7.36 11.27
N GLU A 81 9.02 7.20 11.80
CA GLU A 81 10.06 8.22 11.83
C GLU A 81 10.56 8.54 10.42
N GLU A 82 10.67 7.54 9.53
CA GLU A 82 11.06 7.76 8.13
C GLU A 82 10.01 8.57 7.38
N TYR A 83 8.72 8.25 7.53
CA TYR A 83 7.64 9.06 6.96
C TYR A 83 7.64 10.48 7.53
N GLN A 84 7.71 10.64 8.85
CA GLN A 84 7.71 11.94 9.50
C GLN A 84 8.90 12.79 9.05
N SER A 85 10.09 12.20 9.01
CA SER A 85 11.33 12.84 8.54
C SER A 85 11.24 13.24 7.07
N ALA A 86 10.65 12.42 6.20
CA ALA A 86 10.47 12.74 4.78
C ALA A 86 9.57 13.98 4.58
N PHE A 87 8.47 14.07 5.32
CA PHE A 87 7.58 15.25 5.27
C PHE A 87 8.27 16.50 5.82
N GLN A 88 8.92 16.40 6.98
CA GLN A 88 9.65 17.52 7.60
C GLN A 88 10.80 18.00 6.72
N SER A 89 11.56 17.10 6.10
CA SER A 89 12.66 17.42 5.18
C SER A 89 12.16 18.07 3.89
N ALA A 90 10.93 17.76 3.45
CA ALA A 90 10.28 18.51 2.39
C ALA A 90 9.82 19.91 2.86
N GLY A 91 9.75 20.15 4.17
CA GLY A 91 9.32 21.40 4.80
C GLY A 91 7.81 21.50 4.95
N PHE A 92 7.13 20.39 5.18
CA PHE A 92 5.72 20.38 5.57
C PHE A 92 5.57 20.52 7.09
N GLU A 93 4.52 21.21 7.52
CA GLU A 93 3.97 21.01 8.86
C GLU A 93 3.16 19.70 8.84
N THR A 94 3.53 18.73 9.67
CA THR A 94 3.07 17.35 9.52
C THR A 94 2.25 16.88 10.71
N ILE A 95 1.09 16.29 10.43
CA ILE A 95 0.23 15.62 11.40
C ILE A 95 0.10 14.16 10.97
N HIS A 96 0.10 13.25 11.94
CA HIS A 96 -0.19 11.83 11.70
C HIS A 96 -1.50 11.47 12.41
N ASP A 97 -2.48 11.02 11.63
CA ASP A 97 -3.65 10.31 12.15
C ASP A 97 -3.33 8.81 12.14
N SER A 98 -3.19 8.20 13.32
CA SER A 98 -2.83 6.79 13.43
C SER A 98 -3.94 5.82 13.01
N LYS A 99 -5.19 6.29 12.85
CA LYS A 99 -6.31 5.46 12.39
C LYS A 99 -6.37 5.43 10.86
N GLY A 100 -6.32 6.59 10.22
CA GLY A 100 -6.43 6.72 8.76
C GLY A 100 -7.75 6.20 8.19
N LEU A 101 -7.73 5.79 6.92
CA LEU A 101 -8.94 5.34 6.19
C LEU A 101 -9.26 3.87 6.45
N ASP A 102 -8.24 3.00 6.44
CA ASP A 102 -8.39 1.55 6.56
C ASP A 102 -7.59 0.91 7.71
N GLY A 103 -7.07 1.72 8.63
CA GLY A 103 -6.27 1.26 9.77
C GLY A 103 -4.75 1.36 9.57
N ARG A 104 -4.27 1.79 8.40
CA ARG A 104 -2.84 2.02 8.13
C ARG A 104 -2.30 3.37 8.63
N GLY A 105 -3.17 4.25 9.10
CA GLY A 105 -2.82 5.62 9.43
C GLY A 105 -2.80 6.55 8.21
N LEU A 106 -2.50 7.83 8.43
CA LEU A 106 -2.53 8.86 7.41
C LEU A 106 -1.59 10.01 7.78
N TYR A 107 -0.63 10.31 6.91
CA TYR A 107 0.26 11.46 7.05
C TYR A 107 -0.30 12.64 6.28
N ILE A 108 -0.49 13.76 6.97
CA ILE A 108 -1.08 14.98 6.45
C ILE A 108 -0.03 16.08 6.57
N GLY A 109 0.45 16.57 5.44
CA GLY A 109 1.45 17.63 5.34
C GLY A 109 0.83 18.93 4.82
N MET A 110 0.88 19.99 5.61
CA MET A 110 0.46 21.33 5.20
C MET A 110 1.68 22.10 4.67
N ASN A 111 1.54 22.67 3.48
CA ASN A 111 2.52 23.61 2.94
C ASN A 111 2.34 24.95 3.67
N PRO A 112 3.35 25.47 4.37
CA PRO A 112 3.24 26.76 5.04
C PRO A 112 2.85 27.90 4.08
N LEU A 113 2.26 28.97 4.63
CA LEU A 113 1.91 30.19 3.90
C LEU A 113 3.15 30.94 3.38
#